data_AF-A0A7C6LT31-F1
#
_entry.id   AF-A0A7C6LT31-F1
#
_cell.length_a   1.000
_cell.length_b   1.000
_cell.length_c   1.000
_cell.angle_alpha   90.00
_cell.angle_beta   90.00
_cell.angle_gamma   90.00
#
_symmetry.space_group_name_H-M   'P 1'
#
loop_
_entity.id
_entity.type
_entity.pdbx_description
1 polymer ?
#
loop_
_entity_poly.entity_id
_entity_poly.type
_entity_poly.pdbx_seq_one_letter_code
_entity_poly.pdbx_strand_id
1 'polypeptide(L)'
;MNFHGIIIGVIAFLVIGIFHPIVIKCEYYFSCRVWPFFLLAGILSIVASFFVENTILSSSLGVLGCSFIWSIRELFEQRERVAKGWFPANPKSQKERE
;
A
#
# COMPACT_ATOMS: atom_id res chain seq x y z
N MET A 1 3.29 -21.12 -24.59
CA MET A 1 3.10 -21.22 -23.12
C MET A 1 2.70 -19.83 -22.61
N ASN A 2 1.68 -19.73 -21.75
CA ASN A 2 1.18 -18.45 -21.24
C ASN A 2 2.03 -17.96 -20.05
N PHE A 3 3.14 -17.27 -20.33
CA PHE A 3 4.03 -16.71 -19.30
C PHE A 3 3.41 -15.53 -18.53
N HIS A 4 2.29 -14.98 -19.00
CA HIS A 4 1.57 -13.87 -18.38
C HIS A 4 1.26 -14.12 -16.90
N GLY A 5 0.83 -15.32 -16.53
CA GLY A 5 0.49 -15.65 -15.15
C GLY A 5 1.69 -15.58 -14.21
N ILE A 6 2.84 -16.12 -14.63
CA ILE A 6 4.08 -16.09 -13.84
C ILE A 6 4.57 -14.65 -13.69
N ILE A 7 4.55 -13.88 -14.78
CA ILE A 7 4.99 -12.47 -14.77
C ILE A 7 4.12 -11.65 -13.81
N ILE A 8 2.79 -11.77 -13.89
CA ILE A 8 1.86 -11.06 -13.00
C ILE A 8 2.06 -11.49 -11.55
N GLY A 9 2.27 -12.79 -11.29
CA GLY A 9 2.53 -13.30 -9.94
C GLY A 9 3.80 -12.71 -9.32
N VAL A 10 4.90 -12.63 -10.09
CA VAL A 10 6.16 -12.01 -9.63
C VAL A 10 5.96 -10.52 -9.37
N ILE A 11 5.29 -9.80 -10.28
CA ILE A 11 4.97 -8.38 -10.08
C ILE A 11 4.15 -8.19 -8.81
N ALA A 12 3.12 -9.00 -8.59
CA ALA A 12 2.28 -8.90 -7.41
C ALA A 12 3.05 -9.12 -6.11
N PHE A 13 3.90 -10.14 -6.08
CA PHE A 13 4.74 -10.42 -4.92
C PHE A 13 5.69 -9.24 -4.61
N LEU A 14 6.33 -8.67 -5.63
CA LEU A 14 7.21 -7.50 -5.46
C LEU A 14 6.44 -6.27 -4.98
N VAL A 15 5.27 -6.00 -5.56
CA VAL A 15 4.41 -4.89 -5.15
C VAL A 15 4.05 -5.02 -3.66
N ILE A 16 3.50 -6.16 -3.25
CA ILE A 16 3.11 -6.38 -1.85
C ILE A 16 4.32 -6.26 -0.91
N GLY A 17 5.46 -6.85 -1.29
CA GLY A 17 6.70 -6.80 -0.52
C GLY A 17 7.27 -5.38 -0.36
N ILE A 18 7.16 -4.53 -1.39
CA ILE A 18 7.62 -3.13 -1.35
C ILE A 18 6.64 -2.25 -0.55
N PHE A 19 5.34 -2.53 -0.61
CA PHE A 19 4.35 -1.73 0.11
C PHE A 19 4.45 -1.84 1.63
N HIS A 20 4.85 -3.00 2.18
CA HIS A 20 5.03 -3.17 3.62
C HIS A 20 6.00 -2.14 4.24
N PRO A 21 7.27 -2.01 3.80
CA PRO A 21 8.19 -1.00 4.33
C PRO A 21 7.75 0.43 4.00
N ILE A 22 7.05 0.66 2.90
CA ILE A 22 6.47 1.98 2.57
C ILE A 22 5.45 2.36 3.64
N VAL A 23 4.50 1.49 3.98
CA VAL A 23 3.45 1.76 4.97
C VAL A 23 4.05 2.04 6.34
N ILE A 24 5.06 1.27 6.76
CA ILE A 24 5.76 1.49 8.03
C ILE A 24 6.41 2.88 8.06
N LYS A 25 7.09 3.28 6.98
CA LYS A 25 7.68 4.63 6.89
C LYS A 25 6.61 5.72 6.85
N CYS A 26 5.51 5.50 6.12
CA CYS A 26 4.40 6.44 6.07
C CYS A 26 3.77 6.65 7.45
N GLU A 27 3.54 5.58 8.22
CA GLU A 27 3.08 5.69 9.61
C GLU A 27 4.09 6.46 10.46
N TYR A 28 5.38 6.12 10.35
CA TYR A 28 6.41 6.75 11.16
C TYR A 28 6.51 8.26 10.93
N TYR A 29 6.46 8.73 9.67
CA TYR A 29 6.64 10.14 9.34
C TYR A 29 5.33 10.95 9.34
N PHE A 30 4.23 10.37 8.87
CA PHE A 30 2.98 11.08 8.60
C PHE A 30 1.77 10.54 9.39
N SER A 31 1.98 9.53 10.25
CA SER A 31 0.93 8.84 11.01
C SER A 31 -0.18 8.28 10.10
N CYS A 32 -1.33 7.92 10.68
CA CYS A 32 -2.46 7.42 9.90
C CYS A 32 -3.11 8.47 8.99
N ARG A 33 -2.71 9.75 8.98
CA ARG A 33 -3.39 10.80 8.21
C ARG A 33 -3.21 10.67 6.68
N VAL A 34 -2.25 9.86 6.23
CA VAL A 34 -2.00 9.60 4.79
C VAL A 34 -3.04 8.67 4.16
N TRP A 35 -3.91 8.05 4.95
CA TRP A 35 -4.89 7.08 4.45
C TRP A 35 -5.74 7.55 3.23
N PRO A 36 -6.17 8.83 3.11
CA PRO A 36 -6.96 9.27 1.95
C PRO A 36 -6.13 9.28 0.66
N PHE A 37 -4.82 9.52 0.75
CA PHE A 37 -3.93 9.48 -0.40
C PHE A 37 -3.80 8.05 -0.94
N PHE A 38 -3.64 7.06 -0.05
CA PHE A 38 -3.66 5.64 -0.43
C PHE A 38 -4.99 5.24 -1.07
N LEU A 39 -6.12 5.72 -0.53
CA LEU A 39 -7.44 5.43 -1.10
C LEU A 39 -7.60 6.03 -2.50
N LEU A 40 -7.26 7.32 -2.67
CA LEU A 40 -7.36 8.01 -3.95
C LEU A 40 -6.45 7.38 -4.99
N ALA A 41 -5.19 7.10 -4.64
CA ALA A 41 -4.24 6.42 -5.53
C ALA A 41 -4.73 5.01 -5.92
N GLY A 42 -5.31 4.27 -4.97
CA GLY A 42 -5.89 2.96 -5.23
C GLY A 42 -7.05 3.00 -6.23
N ILE A 43 -8.01 3.90 -6.01
CA ILE A 43 -9.15 4.08 -6.92
C ILE A 43 -8.68 4.51 -8.31
N LEU A 44 -7.78 5.49 -8.39
CA LEU A 44 -7.23 5.94 -9.67
C LEU A 44 -6.52 4.81 -10.42
N SER A 45 -5.75 3.97 -9.72
CA SER A 45 -5.05 2.83 -10.32
C SER A 45 -6.02 1.77 -10.85
N ILE A 46 -7.11 1.47 -10.12
CA ILE A 46 -8.15 0.53 -10.57
C ILE A 46 -8.92 1.11 -11.76
N VAL A 47 -9.28 2.39 -11.72
CA VAL A 47 -9.97 3.04 -12.84
C VAL A 47 -9.07 3.05 -14.07
N ALA A 48 -7.78 3.37 -13.91
CA ALA A 48 -6.80 3.34 -14.99
C ALA A 48 -6.64 1.93 -15.59
N SER A 49 -6.77 0.86 -14.80
CA SER A 49 -6.60 -0.51 -15.32
C SER A 49 -7.65 -0.87 -16.38
N PHE A 50 -8.84 -0.28 -16.35
CA PHE A 50 -9.88 -0.51 -17.37
C PHE A 50 -9.54 0.09 -18.75
N PHE A 51 -8.68 1.10 -18.80
CA PHE A 51 -8.30 1.78 -20.04
C PHE A 51 -7.02 1.22 -20.68
N VAL A 52 -6.42 0.20 -20.08
CA VAL A 52 -5.16 -0.39 -20.55
C VAL A 52 -5.44 -1.69 -21.29
N GLU A 53 -5.14 -1.73 -22.59
CA GLU A 53 -5.35 -2.90 -23.45
C GLU A 53 -4.37 -4.05 -23.15
N ASN A 54 -3.17 -3.74 -22.66
CA ASN A 54 -2.17 -4.75 -22.34
C ASN A 54 -2.54 -5.48 -21.04
N THR A 55 -2.82 -6.78 -21.14
CA THR A 55 -3.24 -7.62 -20.02
C THR A 55 -2.26 -7.63 -18.85
N ILE A 56 -0.94 -7.60 -19.10
CA ILE A 56 0.07 -7.57 -18.03
C ILE A 56 -0.01 -6.24 -17.27
N LEU A 57 -0.07 -5.13 -18.00
CA LEU A 57 -0.10 -3.79 -17.41
C LEU A 57 -1.44 -3.51 -16.71
N SER A 58 -2.56 -3.90 -17.32
CA SER A 58 -3.89 -3.81 -16.72
C SER A 58 -3.96 -4.61 -15.42
N SER A 59 -3.48 -5.87 -15.44
CA SER A 59 -3.42 -6.70 -14.21
C SER A 59 -2.50 -6.11 -13.16
N SER A 60 -1.35 -5.57 -13.56
CA SER A 60 -0.39 -4.94 -12.64
C SER A 60 -0.97 -3.69 -11.97
N LEU A 61 -1.72 -2.86 -12.72
CA LEU A 61 -2.44 -1.71 -12.18
C LEU A 61 -3.57 -2.11 -11.23
N GLY A 62 -4.26 -3.20 -11.52
CA GLY A 62 -5.24 -3.78 -10.59
C GLY A 62 -4.59 -4.23 -9.28
N VAL A 63 -3.47 -4.96 -9.36
CA VAL A 63 -2.70 -5.41 -8.18
C VAL A 63 -2.15 -4.22 -7.40
N LEU A 64 -1.62 -3.20 -8.07
CA LEU A 64 -1.17 -1.95 -7.45
C LEU A 64 -2.32 -1.25 -6.73
N GLY A 65 -3.47 -1.11 -7.38
CA GLY A 65 -4.66 -0.49 -6.80
C GLY A 65 -5.17 -1.20 -5.56
N CYS A 66 -5.27 -2.54 -5.62
CA CYS A 66 -5.60 -3.36 -4.45
C CYS A 66 -4.55 -3.24 -3.34
N SER A 67 -3.26 -3.14 -3.69
CA SER A 67 -2.17 -2.99 -2.72
C SER A 67 -2.21 -1.63 -2.01
N PHE A 68 -2.57 -0.55 -2.73
CA PHE A 68 -2.81 0.77 -2.14
C PHE A 68 -3.99 0.74 -1.15
N ILE A 69 -5.10 0.11 -1.51
CA ILE A 69 -6.26 -0.01 -0.61
C ILE A 69 -5.90 -0.86 0.62
N TRP A 70 -5.22 -1.98 0.42
CA TRP A 70 -4.77 -2.84 1.53
C TRP A 70 -3.80 -2.12 2.48
N SER A 71 -2.94 -1.27 1.93
CA SER A 71 -1.99 -0.46 2.70
C SER A 71 -2.66 0.46 3.71
N ILE A 72 -3.92 0.85 3.49
CA ILE A 72 -4.72 1.59 4.47
C ILE A 72 -4.92 0.74 5.73
N ARG A 73 -5.33 -0.52 5.56
CA ARG A 73 -5.54 -1.43 6.68
C ARG A 73 -4.22 -1.72 7.41
N GLU A 74 -3.16 -1.97 6.66
CA GLU A 74 -1.81 -2.17 7.21
C GLU A 74 -1.34 -0.93 7.99
N LEU A 75 -1.67 0.29 7.55
CA LEU A 75 -1.33 1.53 8.24
C LEU A 75 -1.99 1.61 9.62
N PHE A 76 -3.27 1.23 9.73
CA PHE A 76 -4.00 1.21 11.00
C PHE A 76 -3.51 0.09 11.93
N GLU A 77 -3.25 -1.10 11.39
CA GLU A 77 -2.66 -2.20 12.15
C GLU A 77 -1.26 -1.82 12.66
N GLN A 78 -0.45 -1.14 11.83
CA GLN A 78 0.87 -0.68 12.23
C GLN A 78 0.81 0.36 13.35
N ARG A 79 -0.17 1.28 13.32
CA ARG A 79 -0.41 2.19 14.44
C ARG A 79 -0.73 1.44 15.74
N GLU A 80 -1.53 0.38 15.67
CA GLU A 80 -1.83 -0.45 16.84
C GLU A 80 -0.59 -1.19 17.34
N ARG A 81 0.27 -1.70 16.44
CA ARG A 81 1.55 -2.33 16.80
C ARG A 81 2.52 -1.33 17.45
N VAL A 82 2.56 -0.09 16.98
CA VAL A 82 3.31 1.01 17.62
C VAL A 82 2.73 1.35 18.99
N ALA A 83 1.39 1.41 19.13
CA ALA A 83 0.73 1.65 20.41
C ALA A 83 0.99 0.54 21.44
N LYS A 84 1.15 -0.72 20.98
CA LYS A 84 1.58 -1.87 21.79
C LYS A 84 3.07 -1.85 22.14
N GLY A 85 3.85 -0.90 21.61
CA GLY A 85 5.28 -0.77 21.85
C GLY A 85 6.15 -1.74 21.05
N TRP A 86 5.61 -2.44 20.05
CA TRP A 86 6.38 -3.38 19.21
C TRP A 86 7.30 -2.66 18.21
N PHE A 87 7.01 -1.40 17.90
CA PHE A 87 7.79 -0.55 17.02
C PHE A 87 8.02 0.83 17.67
N PRO A 88 9.18 1.47 17.42
CA PRO A 88 9.47 2.78 17.98
C PRO A 88 8.50 3.82 17.43
N ALA A 89 7.74 4.45 18.33
CA ALA A 89 6.92 5.60 18.00
C ALA A 89 7.82 6.78 17.63
N ASN A 90 7.47 7.51 16.57
CA ASN A 90 8.19 8.74 16.23
C ASN A 90 7.93 9.80 17.32
N PRO A 91 8.96 10.30 18.04
CA PRO A 91 8.79 11.29 19.10
C PRO A 91 8.21 12.62 18.60
N LYS A 92 8.37 12.95 17.31
CA LYS A 92 7.75 14.14 16.71
C LYS A 92 6.23 14.02 16.52
N SER A 93 5.71 12.79 16.47
CA SER A 93 4.28 12.51 16.28
C SER A 93 3.49 12.42 17.61
N GLN A 94 4.16 12.48 18.77
CA GLN A 94 3.48 12.40 20.08
C GLN A 94 2.49 13.54 20.30
N LYS A 95 2.78 14.74 19.78
CA LYS A 95 1.89 15.91 19.88
C LYS A 95 0.62 15.82 19.04
N GLU A 96 0.56 14.90 18.07
CA GLU A 96 -0.61 14.69 17.20
C GLU A 96 -1.42 13.43 17.58
N ARG A 97 -0.94 12.65 18.55
CA ARG A 97 -1.63 11.46 19.08
C ARG A 97 -2.45 11.76 20.34
N GLU A 98 -2.42 12.99 20.86
CA GLU A 98 -3.27 13.52 21.94
C GLU A 98 -4.60 14.08 21.42
#